data_AF-K2SGH8-F1
#
_entry.id   AF-K2SGH8-F1
#
_cell.length_a   1.000
_cell.length_b   1.000
_cell.length_c   1.000
_cell.angle_alpha   90.00
_cell.angle_beta   90.00
_cell.angle_gamma   90.00
#
_symmetry.space_group_name_H-M   'P 1'
#
loop_
_entity.id
_entity.type
_entity.pdbx_description
1 polymer ?
#
loop_
_entity_poly.entity_id
_entity_poly.type
_entity_poly.pdbx_seq_one_letter_code
_entity_poly.pdbx_strand_id
1 'polypeptide(L)'
;MSFQRNIDRDATLQGINDQPEDISHQAQGHKANLSNPNTSEESKKNSRQVLESLGGEGAFYGKEEESKDPTRVAAGLKSTINQSKPEVSDEARESAKDRLDGIGGGRK
;
A
#
# COMPACT_ATOMS: atom_id res chain seq x y z
N MET A 1 27.33 -31.95 -26.06
CA MET A 1 25.96 -31.40 -26.22
C MET A 1 25.84 -30.19 -25.31
N SER A 2 25.98 -29.00 -25.88
CA SER A 2 25.94 -27.74 -25.14
C SER A 2 24.48 -27.38 -24.87
N PHE A 3 24.10 -27.34 -23.59
CA PHE A 3 22.79 -26.85 -23.17
C PHE A 3 22.75 -25.34 -23.39
N GLN A 4 22.12 -24.92 -24.48
CA GLN A 4 21.81 -23.53 -24.73
C GLN A 4 20.84 -23.06 -23.62
N ARG A 5 21.31 -22.19 -22.72
CA ARG A 5 20.43 -21.50 -21.79
C ARG A 5 19.53 -20.59 -22.61
N ASN A 6 18.24 -20.91 -22.68
CA ASN A 6 17.22 -20.07 -23.30
C ASN A 6 16.99 -18.84 -22.42
N ILE A 7 17.57 -17.70 -22.82
CA ILE A 7 17.52 -16.42 -22.11
C ILE A 7 16.12 -15.77 -22.19
N ASP A 8 15.28 -16.20 -23.15
CA ASP A 8 13.98 -15.57 -23.40
C ASP A 8 12.92 -15.78 -22.31
N ARG A 9 13.11 -16.74 -21.38
CA ARG A 9 12.18 -16.96 -20.26
C ARG A 9 12.44 -16.08 -19.03
N ASP A 10 13.59 -15.44 -18.93
CA ASP A 10 13.89 -14.51 -17.82
C ASP A 10 13.34 -13.09 -18.08
N ALA A 11 12.93 -12.79 -19.32
CA ALA A 11 12.45 -11.47 -19.72
C ALA A 11 11.00 -11.15 -19.27
N THR A 12 10.22 -12.13 -18.83
CA THR A 12 8.82 -11.92 -18.37
C THR A 12 8.70 -11.39 -16.93
N LEU A 13 9.80 -11.01 -16.28
CA LEU A 13 9.75 -10.32 -14.98
C LEU A 13 9.58 -8.80 -15.09
N GLN A 14 9.59 -8.23 -16.30
CA GLN A 14 9.52 -6.77 -16.49
C GLN A 14 8.10 -6.17 -16.47
N GLY A 15 7.03 -6.98 -16.46
CA GLY A 15 5.63 -6.50 -16.50
C GLY A 15 4.81 -6.76 -15.24
N ILE A 16 5.45 -7.17 -14.14
CA ILE A 16 4.78 -7.46 -12.86
C ILE A 16 4.83 -6.27 -11.89
N ASN A 17 5.61 -5.23 -12.20
CA ASN A 17 5.89 -4.10 -11.31
C ASN A 17 5.06 -2.83 -11.63
N ASP A 18 4.11 -2.92 -12.56
CA ASP A 18 3.27 -1.79 -12.99
C ASP A 18 1.95 -1.69 -12.20
N GLN A 19 1.73 -2.52 -11.17
CA GLN A 19 0.59 -2.31 -10.29
C GLN A 19 0.81 -1.03 -9.46
N PRO A 20 -0.24 -0.23 -9.21
CA PRO A 20 -0.11 1.00 -8.42
C PRO A 20 0.44 0.74 -7.01
N GLU A 21 0.20 -0.44 -6.45
CA GLU A 21 0.76 -0.89 -5.18
C GLU A 21 2.28 -1.05 -5.26
N ASP A 22 2.79 -1.64 -6.33
CA ASP A 22 4.23 -1.88 -6.51
C ASP A 22 4.98 -0.57 -6.71
N ILE A 23 4.41 0.35 -7.49
CA ILE A 23 4.93 1.72 -7.66
C ILE A 23 5.00 2.44 -6.30
N SER A 24 3.93 2.34 -5.50
CA SER A 24 3.90 2.91 -4.14
C SER A 24 4.93 2.27 -3.23
N HIS A 25 5.10 0.94 -3.24
CA HIS A 25 6.09 0.25 -2.41
C HIS A 25 7.53 0.62 -2.81
N GLN A 26 7.82 0.71 -4.11
CA GLN A 26 9.12 1.14 -4.61
C GLN A 26 9.42 2.58 -4.19
N ALA A 27 8.46 3.49 -4.35
CA ALA A 27 8.59 4.87 -3.90
C ALA A 27 8.84 4.96 -2.38
N GLN A 28 8.15 4.17 -1.57
CA GLN A 28 8.40 4.10 -0.12
C GLN A 28 9.82 3.62 0.20
N GLY A 29 10.31 2.59 -0.50
CA GLY A 29 11.67 2.06 -0.32
C GLY A 29 12.74 3.10 -0.63
N HIS A 30 12.62 3.79 -1.77
CA HIS A 30 13.57 4.86 -2.12
C HIS A 30 13.51 6.04 -1.15
N LYS A 31 12.33 6.39 -0.65
CA LYS A 31 12.19 7.43 0.38
C LYS A 31 12.86 7.03 1.70
N ALA A 32 12.70 5.78 2.12
CA ALA A 32 13.39 5.24 3.29
C ALA A 32 14.92 5.29 3.11
N ASN A 33 15.41 5.00 1.91
CA ASN A 33 16.83 5.13 1.57
C ASN A 33 17.31 6.58 1.73
N LEU A 34 16.54 7.58 1.28
CA LEU A 34 16.88 8.99 1.44
C LEU A 34 16.97 9.45 2.90
N SER A 35 16.10 8.93 3.77
CA SER A 35 16.07 9.27 5.19
C SER A 35 17.08 8.49 6.03
N ASN A 36 17.67 7.41 5.50
CA ASN A 36 18.63 6.61 6.23
C ASN A 36 19.99 7.33 6.31
N PRO A 37 20.46 7.74 7.51
CA PRO A 37 21.74 8.46 7.65
C PRO A 37 22.95 7.61 7.25
N ASN A 38 22.82 6.28 7.22
CA ASN A 38 23.88 5.35 6.87
C ASN A 38 23.99 5.05 5.37
N THR A 39 23.18 5.70 4.52
CA THR A 39 23.25 5.52 3.07
C THR A 39 24.21 6.51 2.42
N SER A 40 24.89 6.06 1.36
CA SER A 40 25.82 6.90 0.61
C SER A 40 25.09 7.99 -0.17
N GLU A 41 25.78 9.12 -0.41
CA GLU A 41 25.22 10.23 -1.20
C GLU A 41 24.89 9.84 -2.64
N GLU A 42 25.67 8.92 -3.23
CA GLU A 42 25.40 8.37 -4.56
C GLU A 42 24.09 7.56 -4.58
N SER A 43 23.88 6.70 -3.58
CA SER A 43 22.64 5.92 -3.43
C SER A 43 21.43 6.83 -3.22
N LYS A 44 21.59 7.90 -2.42
CA LYS A 44 20.55 8.90 -2.24
C LYS A 44 20.25 9.63 -3.56
N LYS A 45 21.27 10.04 -4.31
CA LYS A 45 21.07 10.71 -5.62
C LYS A 45 20.29 9.81 -6.58
N ASN A 46 20.67 8.54 -6.70
CA ASN A 46 19.94 7.58 -7.53
C ASN A 46 18.49 7.39 -7.06
N SER A 47 18.28 7.27 -5.75
CA SER A 47 16.92 7.13 -5.18
C SER A 47 16.03 8.35 -5.47
N ARG A 48 16.57 9.56 -5.48
CA ARG A 48 15.82 10.76 -5.88
C ARG A 48 15.38 10.69 -7.35
N GLN A 49 16.27 10.28 -8.24
CA GLN A 49 15.97 10.17 -9.68
C GLN A 49 14.92 9.10 -9.98
N VAL A 50 15.01 7.95 -9.30
CA VAL A 50 14.01 6.89 -9.44
C VAL A 50 12.66 7.33 -8.88
N LEU A 51 12.64 7.99 -7.71
CA LEU A 51 11.42 8.56 -7.15
C LEU A 51 10.73 9.54 -8.10
N GLU A 52 11.48 10.43 -8.74
CA GLU A 52 10.95 11.36 -9.74
C GLU A 52 10.33 10.62 -10.92
N SER A 53 11.00 9.56 -11.41
CA SER A 53 10.53 8.72 -12.52
C SER A 53 9.27 7.93 -12.17
N LEU A 54 9.10 7.53 -10.91
CA LEU A 54 7.92 6.81 -10.41
C LEU A 54 6.69 7.71 -10.18
N GLY A 55 6.80 9.03 -10.38
CA GLY A 55 5.70 9.98 -10.17
C GLY A 55 5.85 10.84 -8.91
N GLY A 56 7.03 10.85 -8.27
CA GLY A 56 7.35 11.72 -7.15
C GLY A 56 6.42 11.50 -5.95
N GLU A 57 5.82 12.59 -5.45
CA GLU A 57 4.85 12.53 -4.36
C GLU A 57 3.51 11.89 -4.78
N GLY A 58 3.19 11.88 -6.08
CA GLY A 58 2.00 11.22 -6.63
C GLY A 58 2.13 9.69 -6.69
N ALA A 59 3.35 9.15 -6.72
CA ALA A 59 3.63 7.71 -6.74
C ALA A 59 3.06 6.97 -5.52
N PHE A 60 2.83 7.69 -4.42
CA PHE A 60 2.29 7.15 -3.16
C PHE A 60 0.75 7.06 -3.16
N TYR A 61 0.09 7.73 -4.11
CA TYR A 61 -1.37 7.86 -4.17
C TYR A 61 -2.02 6.89 -5.16
N GLY A 62 -1.30 5.87 -5.65
CA GLY A 62 -1.84 4.80 -6.50
C GLY A 62 -3.05 4.05 -5.91
N LYS A 63 -3.37 4.25 -4.62
CA LYS A 63 -4.68 3.92 -4.05
C LYS A 63 -5.73 4.96 -4.49
N GLU A 64 -6.05 5.02 -5.78
CA GLU A 64 -7.43 5.35 -6.15
C GLU A 64 -8.29 4.23 -5.58
N GLU A 65 -8.98 4.52 -4.47
CA GLU A 65 -9.95 3.68 -3.76
C GLU A 65 -10.13 2.26 -4.31
N GLU A 66 -9.11 1.40 -4.14
CA GLU A 66 -9.35 -0.03 -4.25
C GLU A 66 -10.43 -0.30 -3.20
N SER A 67 -11.60 -0.74 -3.68
CA SER A 67 -12.79 -0.94 -2.87
C SER A 67 -12.43 -1.89 -1.73
N LYS A 68 -12.11 -1.31 -0.56
CA LYS A 68 -11.65 -2.07 0.61
C LYS A 68 -12.64 -3.20 0.84
N ASP A 69 -12.12 -4.40 1.06
CA ASP A 69 -12.96 -5.56 1.34
C ASP A 69 -13.97 -5.20 2.45
N PRO A 70 -15.29 -5.17 2.14
CA PRO A 70 -16.31 -4.70 3.07
C PRO A 70 -16.34 -5.55 4.34
N THR A 71 -15.93 -6.82 4.26
CA THR A 71 -15.80 -7.71 5.41
C THR A 71 -14.69 -7.26 6.35
N ARG A 72 -13.54 -6.85 5.80
CA ARG A 72 -12.42 -6.33 6.60
C ARG A 72 -12.76 -4.98 7.22
N VAL A 73 -13.44 -4.10 6.47
CA VAL A 73 -13.93 -2.82 7.00
C VAL A 73 -14.93 -3.06 8.14
N ALA A 74 -15.91 -3.94 7.94
CA ALA A 74 -16.88 -4.31 8.97
C ALA A 74 -16.22 -4.91 10.23
N ALA A 75 -15.21 -5.76 10.07
CA ALA A 75 -14.46 -6.33 11.19
C ALA A 75 -13.71 -5.25 12.00
N GLY A 76 -13.10 -4.27 11.32
CA GLY A 76 -12.45 -3.13 11.97
C GLY A 76 -13.44 -2.27 12.76
N LEU A 77 -14.57 -1.90 12.14
CA LEU A 77 -15.62 -1.11 12.81
C LEU A 77 -16.19 -1.84 14.04
N LYS A 78 -16.43 -3.16 13.94
CA LYS A 78 -16.85 -3.99 15.08
C LYS A 78 -15.82 -4.01 16.19
N SER A 79 -14.53 -3.98 15.85
CA SER A 79 -13.45 -3.86 16.84
C SER A 79 -13.54 -2.54 17.59
N THR A 80 -13.70 -1.41 16.88
CA THR A 80 -13.86 -0.08 17.50
C THR A 80 -15.05 -0.03 18.46
N ILE A 81 -16.19 -0.61 18.06
CA ILE A 81 -17.40 -0.69 18.91
C ILE A 81 -17.14 -1.48 20.19
N ASN A 82 -16.39 -2.57 20.09
CA ASN A 82 -16.14 -3.49 21.20
C ASN A 82 -14.90 -3.11 22.04
N GLN A 83 -14.08 -2.15 21.60
CA GLN A 83 -12.91 -1.72 22.35
C GLN A 83 -13.34 -1.04 23.65
N SER A 84 -13.07 -1.68 24.78
CA SER A 84 -13.30 -1.13 26.12
C SER A 84 -12.20 -0.14 26.57
N LYS A 85 -11.23 0.17 25.70
CA LYS A 85 -10.14 1.09 26.02
C LYS A 85 -10.63 2.55 25.99
N PRO A 86 -10.12 3.43 26.87
CA PRO A 86 -10.49 4.86 26.90
C PRO A 86 -10.02 5.63 25.66
N GLU A 87 -9.13 5.04 24.85
CA GLU A 87 -8.65 5.62 23.59
C GLU A 87 -9.76 5.76 22.53
N VAL A 88 -10.87 5.03 22.68
CA VAL A 88 -12.02 5.12 21.77
C VAL A 88 -13.14 5.86 22.49
N SER A 89 -13.51 7.04 21.96
CA SER A 89 -14.61 7.84 22.49
C SER A 89 -15.97 7.24 22.16
N ASP A 90 -17.01 7.66 22.87
CA ASP A 90 -18.36 7.16 22.64
C ASP A 90 -18.89 7.60 21.27
N GLU A 91 -18.54 8.81 20.79
CA GLU A 91 -18.85 9.28 19.44
C GLU A 91 -18.16 8.42 18.36
N ALA A 92 -16.92 7.99 18.61
CA ALA A 92 -16.21 7.10 17.70
C ALA A 92 -16.87 5.72 17.60
N ARG A 93 -17.43 5.21 18.71
CA ARG A 93 -18.21 3.96 18.72
C ARG A 93 -19.55 4.12 18.01
N GLU A 94 -20.24 5.24 18.20
CA GLU A 94 -21.52 5.54 17.55
C GLU A 94 -21.34 5.66 16.03
N SER A 95 -20.37 6.46 15.58
CA SER A 95 -20.04 6.58 14.16
C SER A 95 -19.64 5.24 13.54
N ALA A 96 -18.93 4.38 14.27
CA ALA A 96 -18.58 3.05 13.80
C ALA A 96 -19.81 2.13 13.64
N LYS A 97 -20.84 2.27 14.49
CA LYS A 97 -22.11 1.54 14.36
C LYS A 97 -22.86 1.96 13.10
N ASP A 98 -23.02 3.25 12.86
CA ASP A 98 -23.74 3.77 11.69
C ASP A 98 -23.08 3.32 10.38
N ARG A 99 -21.75 3.39 10.32
CA ARG A 99 -20.98 2.92 9.17
C ARG A 99 -21.05 1.41 8.98
N LEU A 100 -21.12 0.64 10.07
CA LEU A 100 -21.24 -0.81 10.02
C LEU A 100 -22.62 -1.25 9.51
N ASP A 101 -23.68 -0.53 9.90
CA ASP A 101 -25.03 -0.76 9.40
C ASP A 101 -25.12 -0.54 7.89
N GLY A 102 -24.53 0.56 7.40
CA GLY A 102 -24.44 0.86 5.96
C GLY A 102 -23.70 -0.19 5.13
N ILE A 103 -22.74 -0.91 5.72
CA ILE A 103 -22.00 -2.00 5.06
C ILE A 103 -22.77 -3.34 5.18
N GLY A 104 -23.48 -3.56 6.28
CA GLY A 104 -24.24 -4.79 6.56
C GLY A 104 -25.56 -4.90 5.79
N GLY A 105 -26.19 -3.77 5.45
CA GLY A 105 -27.49 -3.70 4.78
C GLY A 105 -27.56 -4.25 3.35
N GLY A 106 -26.42 -4.65 2.76
CA GLY A 106 -26.34 -5.27 1.44
C GLY A 106 -26.51 -6.80 1.40
N ARG A 107 -26.65 -7.47 2.55
CA ARG A 107 -26.86 -8.93 2.63
C ARG A 107 -28.29 -9.23 3.08
N LYS A 108 -29.22 -9.26 2.13
CA LYS A 108 -30.50 -9.96 2.28
C LYS A 108 -30.45 -11.27 1.52
#